data_AF-A0A7S2FY82-F1
#
_entry.id   AF-A0A7S2FY82-F1
#
_cell.length_a   1.000
_cell.length_b   1.000
_cell.length_c   1.000
_cell.angle_alpha   90.00
_cell.angle_beta   90.00
_cell.angle_gamma   90.00
#
_symmetry.space_group_name_H-M   'P 1'
#
loop_
_entity.id
_entity.type
_entity.pdbx_description
1 polymer ?
#
loop_
_entity_poly.entity_id
_entity_poly.type
_entity_poly.pdbx_seq_one_letter_code
_entity_poly.pdbx_strand_id
1 'polypeptide(L)'
;RVSQRQRTVIAPRGLLADGAQELFMRSHGHRSGDVRPSKQVKQRVGGSANSRSTICTLHPLACKAPFYCGTGPKEKTELRQMTKHIATKDGHANLHAWCSSAFKTDYIAYVDQCLKGDMQAAADTVYGMQKALVPGGSLLKADLDYCESAGLCNVPEVTENTTLMDAEEICDAKYTHEAWTSISTIDLTQAPKIMTRDTAPIWGMLACAMGNFHCDVMYCRLKHCRKRPEGSG
;
A
#
# COMPACT_ATOMS: atom_id res chain seq x y z
N ARG A 1 -5.73 -39.96 -40.94
CA ARG A 1 -6.60 -38.82 -40.55
C ARG A 1 -7.22 -39.16 -39.20
N VAL A 2 -6.60 -38.73 -38.10
CA VAL A 2 -7.10 -38.97 -36.74
C VAL A 2 -7.67 -37.65 -36.23
N SER A 3 -8.96 -37.64 -35.93
CA SER A 3 -9.74 -36.48 -35.50
C SER A 3 -9.49 -36.23 -34.00
N GLN A 4 -8.86 -35.10 -33.67
CA GLN A 4 -8.72 -34.63 -32.29
C GLN A 4 -10.00 -33.93 -31.84
N ARG A 5 -10.70 -34.50 -30.86
CA ARG A 5 -11.79 -33.83 -30.13
C ARG A 5 -11.17 -32.99 -29.02
N GLN A 6 -11.31 -31.67 -29.11
CA GLN A 6 -11.04 -30.75 -28.01
C GLN A 6 -12.15 -30.90 -26.96
N ARG A 7 -11.78 -31.22 -25.71
CA ARG A 7 -12.67 -31.13 -24.55
C ARG A 7 -12.51 -29.74 -23.93
N THR A 8 -13.56 -28.94 -24.03
CA THR A 8 -13.68 -27.68 -23.31
C THR A 8 -13.96 -27.98 -21.84
N VAL A 9 -13.01 -27.68 -20.96
CA VAL A 9 -13.21 -27.75 -19.50
C VAL A 9 -13.81 -26.42 -19.06
N ILE A 10 -15.07 -26.45 -18.66
CA ILE A 10 -15.76 -25.32 -18.01
C ILE A 10 -15.36 -25.35 -16.54
N ALA A 11 -14.58 -24.36 -16.09
CA ALA A 11 -14.26 -24.18 -14.67
C ALA A 11 -15.49 -23.64 -13.92
N PRO A 12 -15.70 -24.05 -12.65
CA PRO A 12 -16.84 -23.60 -11.86
C PRO A 12 -16.65 -22.15 -11.41
N ARG A 13 -17.74 -21.36 -11.52
CA ARG A 13 -17.87 -20.03 -10.93
C ARG A 13 -17.86 -20.16 -9.40
N GLY A 14 -16.71 -19.91 -8.77
CA GLY A 14 -16.59 -19.71 -7.33
C GLY A 14 -17.01 -18.30 -6.95
N LEU A 15 -17.77 -18.16 -5.86
CA LEU A 15 -18.14 -16.89 -5.22
C LEU A 15 -16.89 -16.03 -4.97
N LEU A 16 -16.87 -14.83 -5.53
CA LEU A 16 -15.82 -13.84 -5.29
C LEU A 16 -16.11 -13.07 -4.01
N ALA A 17 -15.12 -12.99 -3.13
CA ALA A 17 -15.14 -12.22 -1.91
C ALA A 17 -14.89 -10.73 -2.21
N ASP A 18 -15.93 -9.91 -2.15
CA ASP A 18 -15.94 -8.46 -2.43
C ASP A 18 -15.30 -7.57 -1.34
N GLY A 19 -14.43 -8.10 -0.46
CA GLY A 19 -14.10 -7.46 0.82
C GLY A 19 -12.73 -6.80 1.00
N ALA A 20 -11.71 -7.12 0.21
CA ALA A 20 -10.33 -6.83 0.62
C ALA A 20 -9.89 -5.36 0.41
N GLN A 21 -10.39 -4.70 -0.64
CA GLN A 21 -9.87 -3.38 -1.04
C GLN A 21 -10.57 -2.20 -0.33
N GLU A 22 -11.79 -2.39 0.20
CA GLU A 22 -12.43 -1.36 1.03
C GLU A 22 -11.67 -1.14 2.35
N LEU A 23 -10.97 -2.13 2.88
CA LEU A 23 -10.23 -2.00 4.15
C LEU A 23 -8.90 -1.23 4.02
N PHE A 24 -8.35 -1.10 2.80
CA PHE A 24 -7.16 -0.28 2.55
C PHE A 24 -7.50 1.22 2.62
N MET A 25 -8.67 1.65 2.12
CA MET A 25 -9.02 3.08 1.99
C MET A 25 -10.23 3.55 2.83
N ARG A 26 -11.07 2.67 3.38
CA ARG A 26 -12.21 3.06 4.25
C ARG A 26 -11.97 2.68 5.70
N SER A 27 -11.59 3.66 6.50
CA SER A 27 -11.81 3.60 7.95
C SER A 27 -12.08 4.96 8.58
N HIS A 28 -12.88 5.83 7.94
CA HIS A 28 -13.53 6.94 8.65
C HIS A 28 -15.02 7.04 8.28
N GLY A 29 -15.83 6.39 9.10
CA GLY A 29 -17.28 6.38 9.01
C GLY A 29 -17.89 5.54 10.10
N HIS A 30 -17.54 5.80 11.36
CA HIS A 30 -18.20 5.18 12.50
C HIS A 30 -19.65 5.70 12.53
N ARG A 31 -20.58 4.89 12.02
CA ARG A 31 -22.02 5.16 12.07
C ARG A 31 -22.47 4.86 13.49
N SER A 32 -22.45 5.87 14.36
CA SER A 32 -23.05 5.77 15.69
C SER A 32 -24.55 5.51 15.54
N GLY A 33 -24.99 4.42 16.18
CA GLY A 33 -26.40 4.07 16.29
C GLY A 33 -27.19 5.16 17.01
N ASP A 34 -28.46 5.20 16.63
CA ASP A 34 -29.50 6.13 17.04
C ASP A 34 -29.68 6.15 18.57
N VAL A 35 -29.26 7.26 19.22
CA VAL A 35 -29.53 7.54 20.63
C VAL A 35 -30.28 8.87 20.72
N ARG A 36 -31.44 8.83 21.38
CA ARG A 36 -32.39 9.93 21.57
C ARG A 36 -31.72 11.23 22.07
N PRO A 37 -32.25 12.41 21.68
CA PRO A 37 -31.63 13.68 22.02
C PRO A 37 -31.93 14.09 23.47
N SER A 38 -30.94 13.98 24.35
CA SER A 38 -30.91 14.73 25.60
C SER A 38 -30.23 16.08 25.38
N LYS A 39 -30.92 17.17 25.74
CA LYS A 39 -30.44 18.55 25.67
C LYS A 39 -29.06 18.68 26.34
N GLN A 40 -28.00 18.86 25.54
CA GLN A 40 -26.67 19.18 26.06
C GLN A 40 -26.26 20.63 25.75
N VAL A 41 -25.72 21.22 26.81
CA VAL A 41 -25.10 22.54 26.89
C VAL A 41 -23.97 22.65 25.87
N LYS A 42 -23.99 23.74 25.11
CA LYS A 42 -23.05 24.05 24.03
C LYS A 42 -21.70 24.51 24.61
N GLN A 43 -20.89 23.58 25.11
CA GLN A 43 -19.50 23.90 25.45
C GLN A 43 -18.68 24.06 24.17
N ARG A 44 -18.21 25.29 23.92
CA ARG A 44 -17.23 25.59 22.88
C ARG A 44 -15.89 25.00 23.31
N VAL A 45 -15.60 23.77 22.88
CA VAL A 45 -14.24 23.22 22.96
C VAL A 45 -13.39 23.96 21.91
N GLY A 46 -12.44 24.77 22.40
CA GLY A 46 -11.47 25.46 21.57
C GLY A 46 -10.66 24.47 20.74
N GLY A 47 -10.78 24.57 19.42
CA GLY A 47 -9.99 23.77 18.50
C GLY A 47 -8.54 24.25 18.42
N SER A 48 -7.70 23.34 17.93
CA SER A 48 -6.43 23.65 17.25
C SER A 48 -5.17 23.87 18.11
N ALA A 49 -4.72 22.78 18.77
CA ALA A 49 -3.30 22.54 19.05
C ALA A 49 -2.93 21.04 19.20
N ASN A 50 -3.91 20.13 19.35
CA ASN A 50 -3.63 18.78 19.84
C ASN A 50 -3.37 17.67 18.81
N SER A 51 -3.69 17.81 17.50
CA SER A 51 -3.59 16.65 16.58
C SER A 51 -2.14 16.23 16.27
N ARG A 52 -1.18 17.17 16.24
CA ARG A 52 0.24 16.85 16.05
C ARG A 52 0.83 16.06 17.21
N SER A 53 0.38 16.33 18.44
CA SER A 53 0.81 15.55 19.61
C SER A 53 0.35 14.09 19.50
N THR A 54 -0.76 13.82 18.81
CA THR A 54 -1.36 12.49 18.79
C THR A 54 -0.61 11.52 17.88
N ILE A 55 -0.23 11.91 16.65
CA ILE A 55 0.45 10.98 15.72
C ILE A 55 1.83 10.58 16.22
N CYS A 56 2.63 11.52 16.73
CA CYS A 56 3.97 11.21 17.24
C CYS A 56 3.95 10.44 18.57
N THR A 57 2.87 10.57 19.34
CA THR A 57 2.69 9.78 20.57
C THR A 57 2.35 8.33 20.23
N LEU A 58 1.50 8.10 19.23
CA LEU A 58 1.09 6.75 18.81
C LEU A 58 2.13 6.08 17.92
N HIS A 59 2.79 6.84 17.05
CA HIS A 59 3.80 6.37 16.09
C HIS A 59 5.06 7.24 16.16
N PRO A 60 5.92 7.07 17.17
CA PRO A 60 7.13 7.88 17.32
C PRO A 60 8.10 7.80 16.13
N LEU A 61 8.11 6.68 15.40
CA LEU A 61 8.91 6.51 14.17
C LEU A 61 8.43 7.43 13.05
N ALA A 62 7.14 7.73 12.99
CA ALA A 62 6.54 8.57 11.96
C ALA A 62 7.13 9.99 11.97
N CYS A 63 7.52 10.49 13.13
CA CYS A 63 7.99 11.87 13.29
C CYS A 63 9.51 12.02 13.19
N LYS A 64 10.21 10.93 12.86
CA LYS A 64 11.65 10.92 12.62
C LYS A 64 11.93 10.88 11.12
N ALA A 65 13.18 11.13 10.75
CA ALA A 65 13.64 10.86 9.39
C ALA A 65 13.37 9.38 9.03
N PRO A 66 13.00 9.09 7.78
CA PRO A 66 12.77 10.02 6.66
C PRO A 66 11.34 10.56 6.54
N PHE A 67 10.41 10.17 7.42
CA PHE A 67 8.98 10.43 7.27
C PHE A 67 8.55 11.83 7.71
N TYR A 68 9.13 12.36 8.80
CA TYR A 68 8.85 13.71 9.33
C TYR A 68 7.36 14.06 9.52
N CYS A 69 6.53 13.07 9.84
CA CYS A 69 5.12 13.28 10.11
C CYS A 69 4.94 14.27 11.26
N GLY A 70 4.00 15.20 11.11
CA GLY A 70 3.70 16.22 12.12
C GLY A 70 4.70 17.38 12.21
N THR A 71 5.83 17.31 11.49
CA THR A 71 6.82 18.39 11.36
C THR A 71 6.77 18.98 9.94
N GLY A 72 5.78 19.85 9.65
CA GLY A 72 5.66 20.43 8.30
C GLY A 72 4.49 21.41 8.13
N PRO A 73 4.32 21.96 6.90
CA PRO A 73 3.12 22.69 6.50
C PRO A 73 1.86 21.87 6.83
N LYS A 74 0.73 22.53 7.08
CA LYS A 74 -0.48 21.83 7.53
C LYS A 74 -0.84 20.70 6.54
N GLU A 75 -0.99 19.49 7.07
CA GLU A 75 -1.51 18.24 6.46
C GLU A 75 -2.52 18.47 5.32
N LYS A 76 -3.40 19.48 5.45
CA LYS A 76 -4.38 19.85 4.42
C LYS A 76 -3.79 20.23 3.05
N THR A 77 -2.63 20.88 3.00
CA THR A 77 -2.02 21.29 1.74
C THR A 77 -1.38 20.10 1.04
N GLU A 78 -0.76 19.20 1.81
CA GLU A 78 -0.13 17.98 1.30
C GLU A 78 -1.17 16.96 0.87
N LEU A 79 -2.26 16.78 1.63
CA LEU A 79 -3.40 15.97 1.21
C LEU A 79 -3.96 16.45 -0.13
N ARG A 80 -4.13 17.77 -0.29
CA ARG A 80 -4.54 18.35 -1.58
C ARG A 80 -3.52 18.11 -2.68
N GLN A 81 -2.23 18.07 -2.38
CA GLN A 81 -1.21 17.74 -3.35
C GLN A 81 -1.29 16.27 -3.77
N MET A 82 -1.48 15.34 -2.82
CA MET A 82 -1.63 13.90 -3.09
C MET A 82 -2.89 13.56 -3.91
N THR A 83 -3.92 14.42 -3.88
CA THR A 83 -5.06 14.28 -4.82
C THR A 83 -4.69 14.55 -6.28
N LYS A 84 -3.53 15.15 -6.53
CA LYS A 84 -2.98 15.39 -7.88
C LYS A 84 -1.84 14.45 -8.19
N HIS A 85 -0.84 14.38 -7.31
CA HIS A 85 0.35 13.53 -7.44
C HIS A 85 0.81 13.10 -6.05
N ILE A 86 0.99 11.80 -5.84
CA ILE A 86 1.49 11.24 -4.58
C ILE A 86 2.99 11.49 -4.46
N ALA A 87 3.74 11.32 -5.55
CA ALA A 87 5.16 11.64 -5.63
C ALA A 87 5.44 13.13 -5.32
N THR A 88 6.70 13.43 -5.02
CA THR A 88 7.15 14.81 -4.80
C THR A 88 7.11 15.61 -6.11
N LYS A 89 7.14 16.94 -6.02
CA LYS A 89 7.01 17.81 -7.22
C LYS A 89 8.19 17.70 -8.18
N ASP A 90 9.34 17.28 -7.67
CA ASP A 90 10.58 17.01 -8.38
C ASP A 90 10.66 15.58 -8.93
N GLY A 91 9.58 14.78 -8.81
CA GLY A 91 9.50 13.46 -9.44
C GLY A 91 10.12 12.32 -8.63
N HIS A 92 10.24 12.48 -7.32
CA HIS A 92 10.78 11.45 -6.43
C HIS A 92 9.71 10.80 -5.56
N ALA A 93 10.05 9.67 -4.96
CA ALA A 93 9.23 9.00 -3.97
C ALA A 93 8.95 9.93 -2.77
N ASN A 94 7.71 9.92 -2.31
CA ASN A 94 7.24 10.76 -1.22
C ASN A 94 7.00 9.93 0.05
N LEU A 95 8.04 9.78 0.88
CA LEU A 95 7.92 9.07 2.16
C LEU A 95 6.97 9.79 3.15
N HIS A 96 6.73 11.09 2.99
CA HIS A 96 5.74 11.81 3.79
C HIS A 96 4.29 11.41 3.42
N ALA A 97 4.08 10.69 2.30
CA ALA A 97 2.76 10.14 1.97
C ALA A 97 2.24 9.20 3.08
N TRP A 98 3.12 8.47 3.77
CA TRP A 98 2.76 7.61 4.91
C TRP A 98 2.17 8.35 6.12
N CYS A 99 2.31 9.68 6.16
CA CYS A 99 1.69 10.52 7.18
C CYS A 99 0.19 10.79 6.90
N SER A 100 -0.28 10.47 5.69
CA SER A 100 -1.66 10.67 5.27
C SER A 100 -2.60 9.69 5.96
N SER A 101 -3.79 10.17 6.34
CA SER A 101 -4.89 9.30 6.76
C SER A 101 -5.33 8.31 5.68
N ALA A 102 -4.95 8.52 4.41
CA ALA A 102 -5.25 7.61 3.32
C ALA A 102 -4.47 6.28 3.39
N PHE A 103 -3.27 6.27 3.97
CA PHE A 103 -2.34 5.13 3.85
C PHE A 103 -2.02 4.40 5.17
N LYS A 104 -2.64 4.83 6.28
CA LYS A 104 -2.45 4.32 7.66
C LYS A 104 -1.00 4.40 8.15
N THR A 105 -0.79 5.17 9.20
CA THR A 105 0.52 5.35 9.85
C THR A 105 1.11 4.05 10.41
N ASP A 106 0.30 3.00 10.61
CA ASP A 106 0.73 1.70 11.13
C ASP A 106 1.80 1.02 10.26
N TYR A 107 1.83 1.29 8.95
CA TYR A 107 2.81 0.69 8.03
C TYR A 107 4.21 1.32 8.09
N ILE A 108 4.39 2.42 8.83
CA ILE A 108 5.68 3.10 8.90
C ILE A 108 6.77 2.20 9.47
N ALA A 109 6.47 1.30 10.40
CA ALA A 109 7.46 0.36 10.94
C ALA A 109 8.00 -0.59 9.85
N TYR A 110 7.13 -1.06 8.95
CA TYR A 110 7.51 -1.88 7.80
C TYR A 110 8.45 -1.12 6.86
N VAL A 111 8.08 0.11 6.50
CA VAL A 111 8.87 0.93 5.57
C VAL A 111 10.20 1.34 6.20
N ASP A 112 10.22 1.70 7.50
CA ASP A 112 11.44 2.04 8.23
C ASP A 112 12.45 0.88 8.27
N GLN A 113 11.97 -0.34 8.54
CA GLN A 113 12.82 -1.55 8.54
C GLN A 113 13.41 -1.79 7.14
N CYS A 114 12.58 -1.70 6.11
CA CYS A 114 12.99 -1.89 4.73
C CYS A 114 14.07 -0.86 4.31
N LEU A 115 13.84 0.42 4.57
CA LEU A 115 14.77 1.50 4.21
C LEU A 115 16.11 1.41 4.96
N LYS A 116 16.17 0.67 6.08
CA LYS A 116 17.41 0.35 6.81
C LYS A 116 18.12 -0.90 6.30
N GLY A 117 17.57 -1.56 5.27
CA GLY A 117 18.10 -2.80 4.69
C GLY A 117 17.63 -4.07 5.41
N ASP A 118 16.75 -3.99 6.41
CA ASP A 118 16.21 -5.16 7.11
C ASP A 118 14.95 -5.69 6.39
N MET A 119 15.16 -6.20 5.19
CA MET A 119 14.08 -6.68 4.31
C MET A 119 13.30 -7.85 4.91
N GLN A 120 13.98 -8.70 5.70
CA GLN A 120 13.35 -9.84 6.35
C GLN A 120 12.40 -9.38 7.46
N ALA A 121 12.87 -8.51 8.38
CA ALA A 121 12.00 -7.97 9.42
C ALA A 121 10.85 -7.14 8.84
N ALA A 122 11.11 -6.35 7.80
CA ALA A 122 10.08 -5.62 7.07
C ALA A 122 8.99 -6.57 6.54
N ALA A 123 9.39 -7.64 5.85
CA ALA A 123 8.47 -8.64 5.31
C ALA A 123 7.69 -9.37 6.40
N ASP A 124 8.31 -9.69 7.54
CA ASP A 124 7.63 -10.29 8.69
C ASP A 124 6.60 -9.35 9.33
N THR A 125 6.96 -8.07 9.50
CA THR A 125 6.08 -7.04 10.05
C THR A 125 4.83 -6.87 9.19
N VAL A 126 4.98 -6.63 7.88
CA VAL A 126 3.82 -6.41 7.00
C VAL A 126 2.99 -7.68 6.85
N TYR A 127 3.60 -8.87 6.76
CA TYR A 127 2.86 -10.14 6.74
C TYR A 127 1.99 -10.31 7.99
N GLY A 128 2.54 -10.03 9.16
CA GLY A 128 1.83 -10.10 10.44
C GLY A 128 0.63 -9.14 10.49
N MET A 129 0.82 -7.89 10.03
CA MET A 129 -0.25 -6.91 9.92
C MET A 129 -1.37 -7.38 8.97
N GLN A 130 -1.01 -7.80 7.76
CA GLN A 130 -1.98 -8.24 6.73
C GLN A 130 -2.76 -9.50 7.15
N LYS A 131 -2.12 -10.37 7.93
CA LYS A 131 -2.77 -11.54 8.53
C LYS A 131 -3.81 -11.17 9.60
N ALA A 132 -3.60 -10.08 10.33
CA ALA A 132 -4.43 -9.67 11.47
C ALA A 132 -5.55 -8.65 11.13
N LEU A 133 -5.52 -8.05 9.93
CA LEU A 133 -6.29 -6.85 9.60
C LEU A 133 -7.80 -7.03 9.33
N VAL A 134 -8.34 -8.26 9.25
CA VAL A 134 -9.76 -8.47 8.90
C VAL A 134 -10.49 -9.32 9.94
N PRO A 135 -11.59 -8.84 10.54
CA PRO A 135 -12.50 -9.69 11.32
C PRO A 135 -13.02 -10.83 10.43
N GLY A 136 -12.57 -12.05 10.69
CA GLY A 136 -12.96 -13.24 9.92
C GLY A 136 -12.20 -13.48 8.61
N GLY A 137 -11.07 -12.80 8.36
CA GLY A 137 -10.27 -13.00 7.15
C GLY A 137 -8.82 -12.56 7.26
N SER A 138 -8.11 -12.54 6.13
CA SER A 138 -6.75 -12.01 6.01
C SER A 138 -6.62 -11.28 4.68
N LEU A 139 -5.77 -10.25 4.62
CA LEU A 139 -5.42 -9.57 3.37
C LEU A 139 -4.38 -10.34 2.54
N LEU A 140 -3.87 -11.46 3.06
CA LEU A 140 -2.85 -12.28 2.40
C LEU A 140 -3.24 -12.77 1.00
N LYS A 141 -4.54 -13.00 0.73
CA LYS A 141 -4.98 -13.35 -0.63
C LYS A 141 -4.86 -12.17 -1.58
N ALA A 142 -5.19 -10.96 -1.15
CA ALA A 142 -5.04 -9.75 -1.95
C ALA A 142 -3.55 -9.44 -2.18
N ASP A 143 -2.70 -9.65 -1.18
CA ASP A 143 -1.25 -9.54 -1.32
C ASP A 143 -0.71 -10.54 -2.34
N LEU A 144 -1.12 -11.81 -2.26
CA LEU A 144 -0.72 -12.82 -3.25
C LEU A 144 -1.14 -12.41 -4.67
N ASP A 145 -2.38 -11.95 -4.84
CA ASP A 145 -2.89 -11.50 -6.13
C ASP A 145 -2.10 -10.30 -6.67
N TYR A 146 -1.73 -9.36 -5.80
CA TYR A 146 -0.87 -8.23 -6.14
C TYR A 146 0.54 -8.70 -6.55
N CYS A 147 1.18 -9.55 -5.74
CA CYS A 147 2.50 -10.09 -5.99
C CYS A 147 2.59 -10.80 -7.35
N GLU A 148 1.60 -11.64 -7.67
CA GLU A 148 1.54 -12.37 -8.94
C GLU A 148 1.19 -11.44 -10.11
N SER A 149 0.15 -10.62 -9.96
CA SER A 149 -0.39 -9.80 -11.06
C SER A 149 0.52 -8.63 -11.45
N ALA A 150 1.24 -8.02 -10.49
CA ALA A 150 2.24 -6.98 -10.76
C ALA A 150 3.62 -7.56 -11.17
N GLY A 151 3.77 -8.89 -11.12
CA GLY A 151 5.00 -9.59 -11.47
C GLY A 151 6.15 -9.35 -10.49
N LEU A 152 5.86 -9.08 -9.22
CA LEU A 152 6.86 -8.72 -8.22
C LEU A 152 7.79 -9.88 -7.87
N CYS A 153 7.36 -11.12 -8.10
CA CYS A 153 8.22 -12.30 -7.91
C CYS A 153 9.44 -12.35 -8.85
N ASN A 154 9.41 -11.64 -9.98
CA ASN A 154 10.41 -11.76 -11.05
C ASN A 154 11.03 -10.39 -11.41
N VAL A 155 11.43 -9.59 -10.41
CA VAL A 155 12.13 -8.29 -10.59
C VAL A 155 13.59 -8.40 -10.16
N PRO A 156 14.47 -9.09 -10.91
CA PRO A 156 15.81 -9.48 -10.46
C PRO A 156 16.72 -8.31 -10.03
N GLU A 157 16.40 -7.10 -10.48
CA GLU A 157 17.11 -5.86 -10.14
C GLU A 157 16.96 -5.48 -8.65
N VAL A 158 15.86 -5.89 -8.02
CA VAL A 158 15.70 -5.71 -6.57
C VAL A 158 16.50 -6.79 -5.84
N THR A 159 17.30 -6.37 -4.86
CA THR A 159 18.09 -7.21 -3.96
C THR A 159 17.89 -6.73 -2.52
N GLU A 160 18.49 -7.42 -1.54
CA GLU A 160 18.45 -6.99 -0.13
C GLU A 160 19.13 -5.62 0.11
N ASN A 161 20.02 -5.21 -0.79
CA ASN A 161 20.77 -3.95 -0.68
C ASN A 161 20.19 -2.83 -1.56
N THR A 162 19.07 -3.07 -2.25
CA THR A 162 18.43 -2.05 -3.10
C THR A 162 18.02 -0.86 -2.26
N THR A 163 18.58 0.30 -2.58
CA THR A 163 18.26 1.57 -1.93
C THR A 163 16.96 2.17 -2.49
N LEU A 164 16.47 3.23 -1.86
CA LEU A 164 15.33 3.98 -2.40
C LEU A 164 15.61 4.54 -3.81
N MET A 165 16.81 5.04 -4.05
CA MET A 165 17.20 5.59 -5.35
C MET A 165 17.25 4.50 -6.44
N ASP A 166 17.84 3.34 -6.11
CA ASP A 166 17.83 2.19 -7.02
C ASP A 166 16.40 1.75 -7.35
N ALA A 167 15.50 1.80 -6.35
CA ALA A 167 14.10 1.46 -6.54
C ALA A 167 13.37 2.44 -7.48
N GLU A 168 13.70 3.74 -7.45
CA GLU A 168 13.17 4.73 -8.39
C GLU A 168 13.62 4.44 -9.83
N GLU A 169 14.89 4.07 -10.04
CA GLU A 169 15.38 3.66 -11.37
C GLU A 169 14.66 2.40 -11.89
N ILE A 170 14.40 1.44 -11.00
CA ILE A 170 13.62 0.24 -11.33
C ILE A 170 12.17 0.60 -11.66
N CYS A 171 11.59 1.56 -10.94
CA CYS A 171 10.26 2.10 -11.22
C CYS A 171 10.19 2.81 -12.58
N ASP A 172 11.21 3.59 -12.94
CA ASP A 172 11.32 4.23 -14.25
C ASP A 172 11.38 3.20 -15.38
N ALA A 173 12.19 2.15 -15.21
CA ALA A 173 12.30 1.06 -16.18
C ALA A 173 10.99 0.27 -16.32
N LYS A 174 10.27 0.06 -15.21
CA LYS A 174 9.06 -0.79 -15.19
C LYS A 174 7.79 -0.06 -15.61
N TYR A 175 7.63 1.20 -15.22
CA TYR A 175 6.38 1.95 -15.39
C TYR A 175 6.52 3.21 -16.23
N THR A 176 7.73 3.65 -16.58
CA THR A 176 8.07 5.02 -17.01
C THR A 176 8.00 6.03 -15.88
N HIS A 177 8.93 6.97 -15.86
CA HIS A 177 9.00 8.03 -14.84
C HIS A 177 7.67 8.77 -14.71
N GLU A 178 7.15 9.28 -15.84
CA GLU A 178 5.90 10.04 -15.88
C GLU A 178 4.72 9.29 -15.27
N ALA A 179 4.58 7.98 -15.53
CA ALA A 179 3.41 7.24 -15.08
C ALA A 179 3.37 7.07 -13.56
N TRP A 180 4.48 6.65 -12.94
CA TRP A 180 4.48 6.42 -11.49
C TRP A 180 4.53 7.72 -10.70
N THR A 181 5.18 8.78 -11.20
CA THR A 181 5.17 10.09 -10.53
C THR A 181 3.83 10.81 -10.65
N SER A 182 3.03 10.47 -11.68
CA SER A 182 1.74 11.13 -11.92
C SER A 182 0.57 10.52 -11.16
N ILE A 183 0.75 9.35 -10.53
CA ILE A 183 -0.34 8.69 -9.80
C ILE A 183 -0.87 9.55 -8.65
N SER A 184 -2.18 9.56 -8.50
CA SER A 184 -2.91 10.34 -7.51
C SER A 184 -3.75 9.44 -6.60
N THR A 185 -4.24 9.99 -5.49
CA THR A 185 -5.24 9.26 -4.69
C THR A 185 -6.55 9.03 -5.45
N ILE A 186 -6.85 9.82 -6.49
CA ILE A 186 -8.07 9.65 -7.31
C ILE A 186 -7.97 8.34 -8.11
N ASP A 187 -6.80 8.05 -8.69
CA ASP A 187 -6.57 6.81 -9.43
C ASP A 187 -6.81 5.58 -8.55
N LEU A 188 -6.40 5.65 -7.29
CA LEU A 188 -6.64 4.57 -6.31
C LEU A 188 -8.12 4.39 -5.99
N THR A 189 -8.90 5.48 -5.92
CA THR A 189 -10.34 5.38 -5.68
C THR A 189 -11.12 4.86 -6.89
N GLN A 190 -10.56 4.99 -8.08
CA GLN A 190 -11.15 4.50 -9.33
C GLN A 190 -10.63 3.10 -9.72
N ALA A 191 -9.53 2.66 -9.10
CA ALA A 191 -8.97 1.33 -9.34
C ALA A 191 -10.02 0.25 -9.08
N PRO A 192 -10.18 -0.74 -9.98
CA PRO A 192 -11.09 -1.84 -9.77
C PRO A 192 -10.78 -2.58 -8.45
N LYS A 193 -11.84 -3.01 -7.77
CA LYS A 193 -11.74 -3.76 -6.50
C LYS A 193 -11.13 -5.16 -6.64
N ILE A 194 -11.06 -5.65 -7.89
CA ILE A 194 -10.49 -6.94 -8.21
C ILE A 194 -9.08 -6.67 -8.74
N MET A 195 -8.10 -7.22 -8.04
CA MET A 195 -6.72 -7.23 -8.50
C MET A 195 -6.62 -8.16 -9.72
N THR A 196 -6.29 -7.58 -10.87
CA THR A 196 -6.03 -8.31 -12.11
C THR A 196 -4.66 -7.89 -12.64
N ARG A 197 -4.16 -8.59 -13.66
CA ARG A 197 -2.92 -8.21 -14.34
C ARG A 197 -2.95 -6.78 -14.90
N ASP A 198 -4.13 -6.30 -15.30
CA ASP A 198 -4.27 -4.96 -15.88
C ASP A 198 -4.38 -3.87 -14.82
N THR A 199 -4.85 -4.20 -13.61
CA THR A 199 -5.07 -3.23 -12.52
C THR A 199 -3.94 -3.21 -11.48
N ALA A 200 -3.18 -4.30 -11.37
CA ALA A 200 -2.03 -4.41 -10.47
C ALA A 200 -0.91 -3.38 -10.73
N PRO A 201 -0.64 -2.90 -11.96
CA PRO A 201 0.32 -1.83 -12.19
C PRO A 201 0.03 -0.55 -11.40
N ILE A 202 -1.25 -0.21 -11.15
CA ILE A 202 -1.63 0.96 -10.34
C ILE A 202 -1.04 0.86 -8.93
N TRP A 203 -1.08 -0.33 -8.33
CA TRP A 203 -0.54 -0.58 -7.00
C TRP A 203 0.98 -0.58 -6.97
N GLY A 204 1.63 -1.04 -8.04
CA GLY A 204 3.08 -0.92 -8.19
C GLY A 204 3.55 0.52 -8.36
N MET A 205 2.85 1.31 -9.18
CA MET A 205 3.10 2.75 -9.34
C MET A 205 2.87 3.51 -8.03
N LEU A 206 1.83 3.13 -7.26
CA LEU A 206 1.61 3.67 -5.93
C LEU A 206 2.81 3.39 -5.01
N ALA A 207 3.29 2.14 -4.99
CA ALA A 207 4.44 1.75 -4.17
C ALA A 207 5.72 2.50 -4.58
N CYS A 208 5.90 2.80 -5.87
CA CYS A 208 6.96 3.69 -6.35
C CYS A 208 6.79 5.11 -5.79
N ALA A 209 5.61 5.71 -5.97
CA ALA A 209 5.32 7.07 -5.51
C ALA A 209 5.43 7.24 -3.99
N MET A 210 5.19 6.18 -3.22
CA MET A 210 5.30 6.17 -1.75
C MET A 210 6.68 5.72 -1.25
N GLY A 211 7.57 5.26 -2.14
CA GLY A 211 8.95 4.88 -1.79
C GLY A 211 9.12 3.51 -1.16
N ASN A 212 8.23 2.55 -1.43
CA ASN A 212 8.29 1.20 -0.88
C ASN A 212 8.24 0.08 -1.93
N PHE A 213 8.39 0.38 -3.22
CA PHE A 213 8.33 -0.64 -4.29
C PHE A 213 9.30 -1.82 -4.06
N HIS A 214 10.56 -1.54 -3.73
CA HIS A 214 11.56 -2.57 -3.45
C HIS A 214 11.22 -3.39 -2.19
N CYS A 215 10.61 -2.75 -1.18
CA CYS A 215 10.09 -3.42 0.00
C CYS A 215 9.00 -4.44 -0.37
N ASP A 216 8.07 -4.04 -1.24
CA ASP A 216 6.97 -4.89 -1.68
C ASP A 216 7.49 -6.09 -2.50
N VAL A 217 8.49 -5.87 -3.35
CA VAL A 217 9.16 -6.96 -4.10
C VAL A 217 9.79 -7.97 -3.15
N MET A 218 10.52 -7.51 -2.13
CA MET A 218 11.15 -8.39 -1.14
C MET A 218 10.12 -9.10 -0.26
N TYR A 219 9.07 -8.40 0.18
CA TYR A 219 7.94 -8.99 0.89
C TYR A 219 7.30 -10.12 0.07
N CYS A 220 6.96 -9.86 -1.19
CA CYS A 220 6.38 -10.85 -2.09
C CYS A 220 7.27 -12.08 -2.23
N ARG A 221 8.57 -11.89 -2.47
CA ARG A 221 9.53 -13.01 -2.60
C ARG A 221 9.64 -13.86 -1.35
N LEU A 222 9.68 -13.22 -0.18
CA LEU A 222 9.88 -13.90 1.09
C LEU A 222 8.61 -14.60 1.58
N LYS A 223 7.41 -14.12 1.20
CA LYS A 223 6.14 -14.55 1.81
C LYS A 223 5.14 -15.21 0.87
N HIS A 224 5.14 -14.86 -0.41
CA HIS A 224 4.08 -15.26 -1.37
C HIS A 224 4.61 -16.03 -2.56
N CYS A 225 5.75 -15.63 -3.11
CA CYS A 225 6.33 -16.27 -4.28
C CYS A 225 6.75 -17.69 -3.91
N ARG A 226 6.23 -18.69 -4.64
CA ARG A 226 6.72 -20.06 -4.53
C ARG A 226 8.21 -20.04 -4.83
N LYS A 227 9.03 -20.62 -3.95
CA LYS A 227 10.36 -21.09 -4.34
C LYS A 227 10.13 -22.05 -5.50
N ARG A 228 10.44 -21.64 -6.74
CA ARG A 228 10.45 -22.58 -7.86
C ARG A 228 11.41 -23.70 -7.44
N PRO A 229 11.02 -24.98 -7.54
CA PRO A 229 11.98 -26.04 -7.37
C PRO A 229 13.10 -25.80 -8.38
N GLU A 230 14.33 -25.69 -7.89
CA GLU A 230 15.52 -25.55 -8.72
C GLU A 230 15.51 -26.70 -9.75
N GLY A 231 15.44 -26.37 -11.05
CA GLY A 231 15.47 -27.36 -12.13
C GLY A 231 14.23 -27.50 -13.01
N SER A 232 13.35 -26.50 -13.09
CA SER A 232 12.20 -26.49 -14.03
C SER A 232 12.35 -25.50 -15.19
N GLY A 233 13.56 -25.42 -15.76
CA GLY A 233 13.90 -24.69 -16.99
C GLY A 233 14.02 -25.62 -18.18
#